data_AF-A0A949H189-F1
#
_entry.id   AF-A0A949H189-F1
#
_cell.length_a   1.000
_cell.length_b   1.000
_cell.length_c   1.000
_cell.angle_alpha   90.00
_cell.angle_beta   90.00
_cell.angle_gamma   90.00
#
_symmetry.space_group_name_H-M   'P 1'
#
loop_
_entity.id
_entity.type
_entity.pdbx_description
1 polymer ?
#
loop_
_entity_poly.entity_id
_entity_poly.type
_entity_poly.pdbx_seq_one_letter_code
_entity_poly.pdbx_strand_id
1 'polypeptide(L)'
;MGGFLPDDAEHAILIGRMDFGDGPSPVAVVEGRILDLSDCAPTVSQYLNGLTPGERPSGIDRGAFCDHALKPVWEGGSGCLSPIDLQCIKAAGVTFARSTLERVIEEAARGDKLRAAAIRSDLA
;
A
#
# COMPACT_ATOMS: atom_id res chain seq x y z
N MET A 1 14.58 7.57 15.28
CA MET A 1 13.88 7.10 14.06
C MET A 1 13.28 8.29 13.34
N GLY A 2 13.57 8.44 12.05
CA GLY A 2 13.26 9.65 11.26
C GLY A 2 11.76 9.81 10.97
N GLY A 3 11.31 11.05 10.80
CA GLY A 3 9.90 11.45 10.63
C GLY A 3 9.22 11.02 9.33
N PHE A 4 9.55 9.84 8.81
CA PHE A 4 8.96 9.23 7.61
C PHE A 4 8.27 7.89 7.91
N LEU A 5 8.45 7.34 9.11
CA LEU A 5 7.73 6.15 9.57
C LEU A 5 6.46 6.57 10.34
N PRO A 6 5.47 5.67 10.46
CA PRO A 6 4.34 5.86 11.37
C PRO A 6 4.78 6.09 12.83
N ASP A 7 3.99 6.84 13.58
CA ASP A 7 4.27 7.12 15.00
C ASP A 7 4.34 5.84 15.86
N ASP A 8 3.64 4.79 15.44
CA ASP A 8 3.58 3.48 16.09
C ASP A 8 4.53 2.44 15.46
N ALA A 9 5.53 2.87 14.68
CA ALA A 9 6.43 1.98 13.95
C ALA A 9 7.16 0.95 14.82
N GLU A 10 7.36 1.21 16.11
CA GLU A 10 7.94 0.24 17.06
C GLU A 10 7.06 -1.01 17.26
N HIS A 11 5.74 -0.87 17.10
CA HIS A 11 4.76 -1.95 17.29
C HIS A 11 4.09 -2.38 15.99
N ALA A 12 4.36 -1.67 14.89
CA ALA A 12 3.77 -1.96 13.58
C ALA A 12 4.49 -3.10 12.87
N ILE A 13 3.75 -3.77 11.99
CA ILE A 13 4.31 -4.61 10.93
C ILE A 13 4.23 -3.78 9.65
N LEU A 14 5.39 -3.40 9.12
CA LEU A 14 5.47 -2.62 7.88
C LEU A 14 5.84 -3.55 6.73
N ILE A 15 5.19 -3.40 5.58
CA ILE A 15 5.54 -4.13 4.36
C ILE A 15 6.13 -3.15 3.34
N GLY A 16 7.18 -3.56 2.66
CA GLY A 16 7.85 -2.76 1.65
C GLY A 16 8.67 -3.58 0.68
N ARG A 17 9.61 -2.91 0.01
CA ARG A 17 10.51 -3.54 -0.96
C ARG A 17 11.89 -2.92 -0.85
N MET A 18 12.92 -3.75 -0.90
CA MET A 18 14.32 -3.31 -0.86
C MET A 18 15.15 -4.03 -1.92
N ASP A 19 16.25 -3.41 -2.35
CA ASP A 19 17.29 -4.01 -3.16
C ASP A 19 18.55 -4.20 -2.31
N PHE A 20 18.98 -5.45 -2.17
CA PHE A 20 20.17 -5.83 -1.41
C PHE A 20 21.40 -6.05 -2.31
N GLY A 21 21.30 -5.78 -3.61
CA GLY A 21 22.34 -6.03 -4.62
C GLY A 21 21.97 -7.11 -5.64
N ASP A 22 21.01 -7.97 -5.31
CA ASP A 22 20.52 -9.06 -6.16
C ASP A 22 19.20 -8.69 -6.89
N GLY A 23 18.75 -7.43 -6.74
CA GLY A 23 17.50 -6.92 -7.29
C GLY A 23 16.40 -6.74 -6.24
N PRO A 24 15.21 -6.26 -6.66
CA PRO A 24 14.12 -5.94 -5.76
C PRO A 24 13.55 -7.19 -5.06
N SER A 25 13.52 -7.16 -3.72
CA SER A 25 12.89 -8.17 -2.89
C SER A 25 11.78 -7.57 -2.01
N PRO A 26 10.60 -8.23 -1.87
CA PRO A 26 9.62 -7.84 -0.88
C PRO A 26 10.18 -8.03 0.54
N VAL A 27 9.90 -7.08 1.42
CA VAL A 27 10.37 -7.12 2.81
C VAL A 27 9.25 -6.80 3.79
N ALA A 28 9.37 -7.32 5.02
CA ALA A 28 8.66 -6.82 6.18
C ALA A 28 9.64 -6.14 7.15
N VAL A 29 9.17 -5.13 7.88
CA VAL A 29 9.84 -4.63 9.09
C VAL A 29 8.97 -4.99 10.28
N VAL A 30 9.52 -5.82 11.17
CA VAL A 30 8.84 -6.31 12.38
C VAL A 30 9.78 -6.06 13.56
N GLU A 31 9.34 -5.31 14.57
CA GLU A 31 10.14 -5.01 15.76
C GLU A 31 11.53 -4.42 15.40
N GLY A 32 11.54 -3.55 14.38
CA GLY A 32 12.76 -2.89 13.87
C GLY A 32 13.69 -3.77 13.02
N ARG A 33 13.29 -5.00 12.68
CA ARG A 33 14.09 -5.98 11.94
C ARG A 33 13.57 -6.16 10.53
N ILE A 34 14.45 -6.20 9.54
CA ILE A 34 14.10 -6.43 8.15
C ILE A 34 14.04 -7.94 7.90
N LEU A 35 12.88 -8.41 7.45
CA LEU A 35 12.65 -9.78 7.00
C LEU A 35 12.47 -9.77 5.49
N ASP A 36 13.33 -10.46 4.77
CA ASP A 36 13.24 -10.70 3.34
C ASP A 36 12.22 -11.82 3.06
N LEU A 37 11.17 -11.47 2.31
CA LEU A 37 10.01 -12.31 2.05
C LEU A 37 10.10 -13.04 0.71
N SER A 38 11.24 -12.98 0.02
CA SER A 38 11.42 -13.58 -1.31
C SER A 38 11.14 -15.09 -1.36
N ASP A 39 11.40 -15.82 -0.25
CA ASP A 39 11.05 -17.24 -0.13
C ASP A 39 9.53 -17.48 -0.07
N CYS A 40 8.75 -16.49 0.38
CA CYS A 40 7.29 -16.58 0.46
C CYS A 40 6.64 -16.16 -0.87
N ALA A 41 7.10 -15.05 -1.45
CA ALA A 41 6.62 -14.56 -2.73
C ALA A 41 7.66 -13.64 -3.37
N PRO A 42 7.77 -13.59 -4.71
CA PRO A 42 8.75 -12.73 -5.39
C PRO A 42 8.29 -11.27 -5.52
N THR A 43 7.04 -10.92 -5.17
CA THR A 43 6.51 -9.55 -5.22
C THR A 43 5.64 -9.24 -4.00
N VAL A 44 5.54 -7.96 -3.62
CA VAL A 44 4.66 -7.48 -2.55
C VAL A 44 3.20 -7.75 -2.92
N SER A 45 2.82 -7.54 -4.19
CA SER A 45 1.47 -7.87 -4.68
C SER A 45 1.09 -9.33 -4.44
N GLN A 46 1.98 -10.29 -4.77
CA GLN A 46 1.70 -11.71 -4.53
C GLN A 46 1.69 -12.06 -3.05
N TYR A 47 2.61 -11.50 -2.26
CA TYR A 47 2.62 -11.68 -0.81
C TYR A 47 1.29 -11.26 -0.18
N LEU A 48 0.81 -10.06 -0.50
CA LEU A 48 -0.44 -9.52 0.05
C LEU A 48 -1.69 -10.32 -0.42
N ASN A 49 -1.68 -10.86 -1.64
CA ASN A 49 -2.78 -11.70 -2.13
C ASN A 49 -2.85 -13.07 -1.42
N GLY A 50 -1.73 -13.57 -0.90
CA GLY A 50 -1.65 -14.83 -0.16
C GLY A 50 -1.70 -14.68 1.36
N LEU A 51 -1.76 -13.44 1.88
CA LEU A 51 -1.64 -13.17 3.31
C LEU A 51 -2.89 -13.65 4.07
N THR A 52 -2.68 -14.50 5.07
CA THR A 52 -3.74 -14.84 6.03
C THR A 52 -3.89 -13.70 7.05
N PRO A 53 -5.11 -13.16 7.28
CA PRO A 53 -5.31 -12.13 8.30
C PRO A 53 -4.80 -12.55 9.68
N GLY A 54 -3.97 -11.71 10.30
CA GLY A 54 -3.37 -11.96 11.61
C GLY A 54 -2.10 -12.82 11.59
N GLU A 55 -1.71 -13.36 10.44
CA GLU A 55 -0.43 -14.04 10.28
C GLU A 55 0.72 -13.04 10.32
N ARG A 56 1.73 -13.34 11.15
CA ARG A 56 2.96 -12.55 11.19
C ARG A 56 3.87 -12.95 10.02
N PRO A 57 4.45 -12.00 9.28
CA PRO A 57 5.45 -12.31 8.26
C PRO A 57 6.62 -13.09 8.86
N SER A 58 7.08 -14.09 8.13
CA SER A 58 8.33 -14.80 8.39
C SER A 58 9.21 -14.71 7.15
N GLY A 59 10.51 -14.53 7.33
CA GLY A 59 11.44 -14.39 6.22
C GLY A 59 12.88 -14.46 6.68
N ILE A 60 13.80 -14.30 5.74
CA ILE A 60 15.22 -14.28 6.03
C ILE A 60 15.54 -12.95 6.72
N ASP A 61 16.08 -13.01 7.93
CA ASP A 61 16.52 -11.83 8.65
C ASP A 61 17.72 -11.17 7.96
N ARG A 62 17.55 -9.90 7.58
CA ARG A 62 18.58 -9.06 6.96
C ARG A 62 19.19 -8.04 7.91
N GLY A 63 18.86 -8.10 9.20
CA GLY A 63 19.41 -7.21 10.23
C GLY A 63 18.46 -6.09 10.64
N ALA A 64 19.01 -5.07 11.30
CA ALA A 64 18.23 -3.98 11.87
C ALA A 64 17.91 -2.92 10.81
N PHE A 65 16.67 -2.45 10.77
CA PHE A 65 16.23 -1.42 9.83
C PHE A 65 17.00 -0.10 10.01
N CYS A 66 17.42 0.22 11.24
CA CYS A 66 18.19 1.43 11.54
C CYS A 66 19.58 1.46 10.90
N ASP A 67 20.12 0.31 10.50
CA ASP A 67 21.43 0.22 9.84
C ASP A 67 21.33 0.67 8.37
N HIS A 68 20.11 0.73 7.82
CA HIS A 68 19.85 1.22 6.48
C HIS A 68 19.50 2.70 6.50
N ALA A 69 20.44 3.54 6.05
CA ALA A 69 20.22 4.98 5.97
C ALA A 69 19.23 5.32 4.85
N LEU A 70 17.95 5.55 5.16
CA LEU A 70 16.93 6.00 4.19
C LEU A 70 17.37 7.29 3.51
N LYS A 71 17.67 7.20 2.22
CA LYS A 71 18.10 8.33 1.39
C LYS A 71 17.27 8.37 0.11
N PRO A 72 16.98 9.56 -0.42
CA PRO A 72 16.40 9.67 -1.74
C PRO A 72 17.21 8.90 -2.77
N VAL A 73 16.53 8.23 -3.70
CA VAL A 73 17.17 7.37 -4.70
C VAL A 73 18.22 8.13 -5.52
N TRP A 74 18.00 9.42 -5.81
CA TRP A 74 18.92 10.26 -6.57
C TRP A 74 20.21 10.63 -5.83
N GLU A 75 20.34 10.33 -4.54
CA GLU A 75 21.55 10.56 -3.72
C GLU A 75 22.36 9.27 -3.50
N GLY A 76 22.15 8.26 -4.36
CA GLY A 76 22.75 6.93 -4.20
C GLY A 76 22.02 6.10 -3.15
N GLY A 77 20.68 6.05 -3.28
CA GLY A 77 19.72 5.60 -2.27
C GLY A 77 19.99 4.29 -1.52
N SER A 78 19.26 4.12 -0.43
CA SER A 78 19.44 3.12 0.64
C SER A 78 19.07 1.67 0.30
N GLY A 79 18.82 1.39 -0.98
CA GLY A 79 18.16 0.17 -1.42
C GLY A 79 16.64 0.15 -1.18
N CYS A 80 16.04 1.10 -0.45
CA CYS A 80 14.59 1.14 -0.30
C CYS A 80 13.90 1.54 -1.61
N LEU A 81 12.92 0.74 -2.02
CA LEU A 81 12.14 0.92 -3.23
C LEU A 81 10.70 1.30 -2.90
N SER A 82 9.93 1.71 -3.92
CA SER A 82 8.48 1.80 -3.79
C SER A 82 7.93 0.48 -3.22
N PRO A 83 7.09 0.54 -2.16
CA PRO A 83 6.45 -0.65 -1.59
C PRO A 83 5.36 -1.21 -2.52
N ILE A 84 4.91 -0.40 -3.47
CA ILE A 84 3.99 -0.80 -4.54
C ILE A 84 4.82 -1.23 -5.75
N ASP A 85 4.60 -2.46 -6.21
CA ASP A 85 5.14 -3.05 -7.43
C ASP A 85 4.07 -3.26 -8.50
N LEU A 86 3.32 -4.36 -8.45
CA LEU A 86 2.32 -4.76 -9.45
C LEU A 86 0.88 -4.47 -8.99
N GLN A 87 0.71 -3.85 -7.82
CA GLN A 87 -0.63 -3.50 -7.34
C GLN A 87 -1.23 -2.39 -8.22
N CYS A 88 -2.51 -2.54 -8.54
CA CYS A 88 -3.27 -1.52 -9.24
C CYS A 88 -3.41 -0.25 -8.39
N ILE A 89 -2.70 0.81 -8.74
CA ILE A 89 -2.91 2.13 -8.14
C ILE A 89 -4.12 2.77 -8.82
N LYS A 90 -5.25 2.81 -8.12
CA LYS A 90 -6.42 3.56 -8.60
C LYS A 90 -6.34 5.00 -8.10
N ALA A 91 -6.15 5.94 -9.03
CA ALA A 91 -6.34 7.36 -8.76
C ALA A 91 -7.85 7.72 -8.79
N ALA A 92 -8.66 7.07 -7.96
CA ALA A 92 -10.01 7.52 -7.71
C ALA A 92 -9.91 8.67 -6.72
N GLY A 93 -9.62 9.88 -7.20
CA GLY A 93 -9.76 11.06 -6.36
C GLY A 93 -11.17 11.11 -5.76
N VAL A 94 -11.35 11.77 -4.61
CA VAL A 94 -12.68 12.06 -4.02
C VAL A 94 -13.64 12.68 -5.03
N THR A 95 -13.11 13.35 -6.06
CA THR A 95 -13.88 13.85 -7.22
C THR A 95 -14.45 12.74 -8.09
N PHE A 96 -13.72 11.65 -8.32
CA PHE A 96 -14.20 10.51 -9.12
C PHE A 96 -15.39 9.84 -8.44
N ALA A 97 -15.30 9.53 -7.14
CA ALA A 97 -16.40 8.90 -6.43
C ALA A 97 -17.69 9.74 -6.50
N ARG A 98 -17.59 11.06 -6.28
CA ARG A 98 -18.73 11.97 -6.41
C ARG A 98 -19.26 12.06 -7.85
N SER A 99 -18.39 12.17 -8.84
CA SER A 99 -18.80 12.24 -10.26
C SER A 99 -19.39 10.92 -10.77
N THR A 100 -18.89 9.77 -10.30
CA THR A 100 -19.45 8.45 -10.59
C THR A 100 -20.82 8.31 -9.94
N LEU A 101 -20.97 8.73 -8.69
CA LEU A 101 -22.25 8.72 -7.98
C LEU A 101 -23.29 9.59 -8.71
N GLU A 102 -22.93 10.82 -9.09
CA GLU A 102 -23.84 11.70 -9.84
C GLU A 102 -24.20 11.14 -11.22
N ARG A 103 -23.26 10.49 -11.94
CA ARG A 103 -23.56 9.78 -13.19
C ARG A 103 -24.54 8.62 -12.98
N VAL A 104 -24.38 7.83 -11.92
CA VAL A 104 -25.28 6.74 -11.57
C VAL A 104 -26.69 7.28 -11.27
N ILE A 105 -26.78 8.38 -10.51
CA ILE A 105 -28.05 9.06 -10.22
C ILE A 105 -28.71 9.53 -11.52
N GLU A 106 -27.97 10.16 -12.43
CA GLU A 106 -28.47 10.64 -13.71
C GLU A 106 -29.00 9.49 -14.59
N GLU A 107 -28.23 8.42 -14.76
CA GLU A 107 -28.60 7.23 -15.55
C GLU A 107 -29.82 6.51 -14.96
N ALA A 108 -29.88 6.35 -13.63
CA ALA A 108 -31.01 5.73 -12.94
C ALA A 108 -32.29 6.59 -12.97
N ALA A 109 -32.15 7.91 -12.93
CA ALA A 109 -33.25 8.85 -13.02
C ALA A 109 -33.75 9.06 -14.46
N ARG A 110 -32.96 8.67 -15.47
CA ARG A 110 -33.26 8.86 -16.91
C ARG A 110 -33.67 10.31 -17.24
N GLY A 111 -33.05 11.29 -16.58
CA GLY A 111 -33.34 12.71 -16.75
C GLY A 111 -34.50 13.28 -15.93
N ASP A 112 -35.22 12.47 -15.14
CA ASP A 112 -36.26 12.95 -14.23
C ASP A 112 -35.65 13.57 -12.96
N LYS A 113 -35.84 14.89 -12.81
CA LYS A 113 -35.28 15.66 -11.68
C LYS A 113 -35.82 15.24 -10.31
N LEU A 114 -37.10 14.87 -10.21
CA LEU A 114 -37.70 14.46 -8.94
C LEU A 114 -37.20 13.09 -8.53
N ARG A 115 -37.08 12.17 -9.49
CA ARG A 115 -36.52 10.84 -9.26
C ARG A 115 -35.04 10.90 -8.87
N ALA A 116 -34.25 11.75 -9.52
CA ALA A 116 -32.85 11.97 -9.14
C ALA A 116 -32.71 12.48 -7.70
N ALA A 117 -33.59 13.39 -7.26
CA ALA A 117 -33.59 13.92 -5.90
C ALA A 117 -33.96 12.84 -4.86
N ALA A 118 -34.95 12.00 -5.16
CA ALA A 118 -35.33 10.88 -4.30
C ALA A 118 -34.17 9.87 -4.14
N ILE A 119 -33.55 9.46 -5.25
CA ILE A 119 -32.38 8.56 -5.23
C ILE A 119 -31.23 9.18 -4.42
N ARG A 120 -30.92 10.46 -4.63
CA ARG A 120 -29.86 11.14 -3.86
C ARG A 120 -30.16 11.17 -2.36
N SER A 121 -31.43 11.29 -1.96
CA SER A 121 -31.85 11.25 -0.55
C SER A 121 -31.74 9.87 0.08
N ASP A 122 -31.96 8.80 -0.69
CA ASP A 122 -31.84 7.41 -0.20
C ASP A 122 -30.38 6.95 -0.03
N LEU A 123 -29.45 7.60 -0.74
CA LEU A 123 -28.00 7.30 -0.73
C LEU A 123 -27.18 8.15 0.26
N ALA A 124 -27.79 9.14 0.91
CA ALA A 124 -27.17 10.01 1.91
C ALA A 124 -27.25 9.42 3.32
#